data_AF-A0A1A2LA19-F1
#
_entry.id   AF-A0A1A2LA19-F1
#
_cell.length_a   1.000
_cell.length_b   1.000
_cell.length_c   1.000
_cell.angle_alpha   90.00
_cell.angle_beta   90.00
_cell.angle_gamma   90.00
#
_symmetry.space_group_name_H-M   'P 1'
#
loop_
_entity.id
_entity.type
_entity.pdbx_description
1 polymer ?
#
loop_
_entity_poly.entity_id
_entity_poly.type
_entity_poly.pdbx_seq_one_letter_code
_entity_poly.pdbx_strand_id
1 'polypeptide(L)'
;MTQPPHSPFGGPNPVDGSTPQNSGYRQAPPPPPLPQPPQWGGPAQPAAPHHAPAGHVAPGGPPAPAQAGWQGPLQRDFNNLQPGFTPAPPRRNKKALLITAGATAAVLLVVAIVVGVVSFSGGGAGDISAHGASSPTDAVKGYLDALSKGDANAALAFGSDQPASKEFLTDDILKQQIAKWPITNVRVLSANETGDMAQVHVVANFGEQTSDQTLLVKKQDGGWKLSTAAAKLNLAASTLTANPVTGQPLAAPPISLFGKPISSGSTVYVLPGWLDLGSANKYISVTALRPVLLDSLVTQGAAMPSPVQVQLSEAGSAAAKKAVADAVAECAKSTALSPPGCPQNVPNPSLADGTAHWEAPNLDNLQYSFMSYDMTLRVLGTSEWKLTANSTDGTPMQGTPLIPLMGEIDMTHDPLTVKWMGR
;
A
#
# COMPACT_ATOMS: atom_id res chain seq x y z
N MET A 1 12.33 -47.65 14.10
CA MET A 1 10.89 -47.75 14.47
C MET A 1 10.12 -46.65 13.70
N THR A 2 8.78 -46.64 13.79
CA THR A 2 7.84 -45.71 13.12
C THR A 2 7.90 -45.62 11.59
N GLN A 3 6.86 -46.16 10.93
CA GLN A 3 6.53 -45.91 9.52
C GLN A 3 5.64 -44.67 9.35
N PRO A 4 5.61 -44.02 8.17
CA PRO A 4 4.42 -43.36 7.63
C PRO A 4 3.58 -44.35 6.76
N PRO A 5 2.24 -44.18 6.67
CA PRO A 5 1.36 -45.05 5.87
C PRO A 5 1.26 -44.67 4.37
N HIS A 6 0.64 -45.55 3.59
CA HIS A 6 0.66 -45.57 2.11
C HIS A 6 -0.35 -44.66 1.41
N SER A 7 0.01 -44.21 0.20
CA SER A 7 -0.95 -43.82 -0.85
C SER A 7 -1.55 -45.06 -1.53
N PRO A 8 -2.87 -45.11 -1.83
CA PRO A 8 -3.49 -46.22 -2.53
C PRO A 8 -3.59 -46.00 -4.06
N PHE A 9 -3.80 -47.10 -4.78
CA PHE A 9 -4.11 -47.24 -6.22
C PHE A 9 -2.98 -46.99 -7.23
N GLY A 10 -2.65 -48.06 -7.97
CA GLY A 10 -1.88 -48.02 -9.21
C GLY A 10 -2.14 -49.27 -10.05
N GLY A 11 -2.11 -49.09 -11.38
CA GLY A 11 -2.15 -50.15 -12.39
C GLY A 11 -3.55 -50.60 -12.87
N PRO A 12 -3.66 -51.29 -14.03
CA PRO A 12 -2.71 -51.32 -15.16
C PRO A 12 -3.36 -51.00 -16.53
N ASN A 13 -2.57 -50.48 -17.49
CA ASN A 13 -3.01 -50.32 -18.89
C ASN A 13 -2.89 -51.63 -19.69
N PRO A 14 -3.87 -51.95 -20.54
CA PRO A 14 -3.68 -52.72 -21.77
C PRO A 14 -3.48 -51.80 -23.00
N VAL A 15 -3.06 -52.38 -24.12
CA VAL A 15 -2.77 -51.71 -25.41
C VAL A 15 -3.63 -52.37 -26.52
N ASP A 16 -3.61 -51.77 -27.71
CA ASP A 16 -4.30 -52.16 -28.95
C ASP A 16 -5.82 -51.94 -28.97
N GLY A 17 -6.40 -51.89 -30.18
CA GLY A 17 -7.78 -51.45 -30.37
C GLY A 17 -8.33 -51.67 -31.77
N SER A 18 -9.53 -51.15 -32.01
CA SER A 18 -10.23 -51.24 -33.29
C SER A 18 -11.39 -50.23 -33.38
N THR A 19 -11.65 -49.73 -34.59
CA THR A 19 -12.90 -49.08 -35.00
C THR A 19 -13.90 -50.16 -35.49
N PRO A 20 -15.23 -49.92 -35.61
CA PRO A 20 -15.89 -48.61 -35.81
C PRO A 20 -17.28 -48.40 -35.15
N GLN A 21 -17.94 -47.29 -35.54
CA GLN A 21 -19.38 -47.18 -35.82
C GLN A 21 -20.40 -46.82 -34.70
N ASN A 22 -20.57 -45.50 -34.53
CA ASN A 22 -21.85 -44.75 -34.46
C ASN A 22 -23.11 -45.43 -33.86
N SER A 23 -23.58 -44.95 -32.69
CA SER A 23 -25.02 -44.64 -32.47
C SER A 23 -25.28 -43.86 -31.16
N GLY A 24 -26.34 -43.03 -31.16
CA GLY A 24 -27.10 -42.69 -29.94
C GLY A 24 -26.61 -41.53 -29.05
N TYR A 25 -26.92 -40.28 -29.42
CA TYR A 25 -26.92 -39.17 -28.46
C TYR A 25 -28.02 -39.34 -27.41
N ARG A 26 -27.69 -39.14 -26.12
CA ARG A 26 -28.63 -38.68 -25.09
C ARG A 26 -28.02 -37.49 -24.34
N GLN A 27 -28.74 -36.37 -24.31
CA GLN A 27 -28.34 -35.16 -23.60
C GLN A 27 -28.68 -35.28 -22.10
N ALA A 28 -27.88 -34.62 -21.25
CA ALA A 28 -28.18 -34.47 -19.82
C ALA A 28 -29.26 -33.39 -19.60
N PRO A 29 -30.09 -33.49 -18.55
CA PRO A 29 -31.11 -32.48 -18.24
C PRO A 29 -30.49 -31.16 -17.73
N PRO A 30 -31.14 -30.01 -17.97
CA PRO A 30 -30.66 -28.70 -17.51
C PRO A 30 -30.82 -28.49 -16.00
N PRO A 31 -29.99 -27.64 -15.37
CA PRO A 31 -30.09 -27.30 -13.95
C PRO A 31 -31.29 -26.37 -13.64
N PRO A 32 -31.79 -26.35 -12.38
CA PRO A 32 -32.90 -25.49 -11.98
C PRO A 32 -32.51 -24.00 -11.88
N PRO A 33 -33.49 -23.07 -12.01
CA PRO A 33 -33.25 -21.62 -11.95
C PRO A 33 -32.95 -21.12 -10.53
N LEU A 34 -32.16 -20.04 -10.44
CA LEU A 34 -31.80 -19.36 -9.20
C LEU A 34 -32.85 -18.30 -8.77
N PRO A 35 -32.99 -17.99 -7.47
CA PRO A 35 -33.90 -16.95 -6.99
C PRO A 35 -33.51 -15.53 -7.44
N GLN A 36 -34.50 -14.66 -7.66
CA GLN A 36 -34.29 -13.26 -8.01
C GLN A 36 -34.18 -12.36 -6.75
N PRO A 37 -33.37 -11.29 -6.77
CA PRO A 37 -33.24 -10.34 -5.66
C PRO A 37 -34.44 -9.36 -5.60
N PRO A 38 -34.77 -8.80 -4.42
CA PRO A 38 -35.89 -7.88 -4.25
C PRO A 38 -35.61 -6.48 -4.81
N GLN A 39 -36.57 -5.96 -5.57
CA GLN A 39 -36.60 -4.60 -6.11
C GLN A 39 -37.04 -3.56 -5.06
N TRP A 40 -36.46 -2.35 -5.11
CA TRP A 40 -36.79 -1.23 -4.22
C TRP A 40 -36.99 0.07 -5.02
N GLY A 41 -38.10 0.78 -4.77
CA GLY A 41 -38.34 2.14 -5.28
C GLY A 41 -39.83 2.53 -5.38
N GLY A 42 -40.14 3.80 -5.09
CA GLY A 42 -41.47 4.41 -5.30
C GLY A 42 -42.33 4.58 -4.03
N PRO A 43 -42.79 5.81 -3.68
CA PRO A 43 -43.56 6.06 -2.44
C PRO A 43 -45.08 6.31 -2.62
N ALA A 44 -45.82 5.94 -1.56
CA ALA A 44 -47.10 6.50 -1.07
C ALA A 44 -48.40 6.43 -1.92
N GLN A 45 -49.48 5.95 -1.30
CA GLN A 45 -50.70 6.71 -0.88
C GLN A 45 -51.60 5.82 0.04
N PRO A 46 -52.54 6.36 0.85
CA PRO A 46 -53.11 5.65 2.01
C PRO A 46 -54.62 5.29 1.94
N ALA A 47 -55.06 4.35 2.78
CA ALA A 47 -56.46 4.13 3.20
C ALA A 47 -56.53 3.42 4.57
N ALA A 48 -57.70 3.44 5.23
CA ALA A 48 -57.97 2.91 6.58
C ALA A 48 -59.43 2.35 6.65
N PRO A 49 -60.04 2.09 7.83
CA PRO A 49 -59.68 1.19 8.95
C PRO A 49 -60.72 0.03 9.13
N HIS A 50 -60.88 -0.50 10.37
CA HIS A 50 -62.08 -1.12 11.01
C HIS A 50 -61.96 -2.55 11.63
N HIS A 51 -61.85 -2.59 12.97
CA HIS A 51 -62.44 -3.48 14.02
C HIS A 51 -62.59 -5.04 13.89
N ALA A 52 -61.85 -5.77 14.76
CA ALA A 52 -62.26 -6.64 15.92
C ALA A 52 -63.41 -7.70 15.80
N PRO A 53 -63.58 -8.69 16.73
CA PRO A 53 -62.88 -9.01 18.02
C PRO A 53 -62.38 -10.51 18.07
N ALA A 54 -62.33 -11.38 19.11
CA ALA A 54 -62.59 -11.40 20.59
C ALA A 54 -61.91 -12.64 21.28
N GLY A 55 -61.58 -12.54 22.59
CA GLY A 55 -61.26 -13.69 23.51
C GLY A 55 -59.83 -14.27 23.44
N HIS A 56 -59.25 -14.96 24.45
CA HIS A 56 -59.71 -15.41 25.79
C HIS A 56 -58.60 -15.22 26.88
N VAL A 57 -58.71 -15.81 28.08
CA VAL A 57 -57.94 -15.46 29.32
C VAL A 57 -57.71 -16.67 30.28
N ALA A 58 -56.79 -16.71 31.27
CA ALA A 58 -55.81 -15.70 31.77
C ALA A 58 -54.42 -16.21 32.30
N PRO A 59 -54.20 -16.72 33.55
CA PRO A 59 -53.10 -16.17 34.37
C PRO A 59 -52.13 -17.13 35.13
N GLY A 60 -50.96 -16.60 35.56
CA GLY A 60 -50.25 -17.03 36.79
C GLY A 60 -48.71 -16.91 36.80
N GLY A 61 -48.11 -16.40 37.89
CA GLY A 61 -46.67 -16.52 38.21
C GLY A 61 -45.93 -15.24 38.69
N PRO A 62 -45.50 -15.14 39.97
CA PRO A 62 -44.77 -13.98 40.52
C PRO A 62 -43.22 -14.13 40.56
N PRO A 63 -42.45 -13.04 40.78
CA PRO A 63 -40.97 -13.02 40.68
C PRO A 63 -40.20 -13.30 41.99
N ALA A 64 -38.88 -13.49 41.89
CA ALA A 64 -37.94 -13.73 43.00
C ALA A 64 -36.75 -12.72 43.02
N PRO A 65 -36.04 -12.51 44.15
CA PRO A 65 -35.40 -11.21 44.45
C PRO A 65 -33.85 -11.21 44.49
N ALA A 66 -33.28 -10.02 44.80
CA ALA A 66 -31.84 -9.76 44.91
C ALA A 66 -31.31 -9.66 46.38
N GLN A 67 -29.99 -9.81 46.52
CA GLN A 67 -29.12 -9.52 47.69
C GLN A 67 -27.79 -8.95 47.08
N ALA A 68 -27.07 -7.93 47.57
CA ALA A 68 -26.53 -7.63 48.91
C ALA A 68 -25.52 -8.69 49.42
N GLY A 69 -24.29 -8.39 49.87
CA GLY A 69 -23.51 -7.14 50.01
C GLY A 69 -22.15 -7.41 50.70
N TRP A 70 -21.46 -6.37 51.23
CA TRP A 70 -20.23 -6.40 52.08
C TRP A 70 -18.87 -6.64 51.33
N GLN A 71 -17.90 -5.70 51.39
CA GLN A 71 -16.77 -5.51 52.36
C GLN A 71 -15.69 -6.62 52.33
N GLY A 72 -14.37 -6.38 52.47
CA GLY A 72 -13.61 -5.18 52.85
C GLY A 72 -12.10 -5.24 52.46
N PRO A 73 -11.19 -4.46 53.08
CA PRO A 73 -9.87 -4.12 52.51
C PRO A 73 -8.64 -4.88 53.07
N LEU A 74 -7.51 -4.78 52.38
CA LEU A 74 -6.15 -4.99 52.93
C LEU A 74 -5.17 -3.89 52.46
N GLN A 75 -4.06 -3.72 53.18
CA GLN A 75 -3.14 -2.58 53.12
C GLN A 75 -1.73 -2.93 52.59
N ARG A 76 -1.03 -1.89 52.14
CA ARG A 76 0.43 -1.63 52.15
C ARG A 76 1.40 -2.77 52.55
N ASP A 77 2.56 -2.79 51.88
CA ASP A 77 3.80 -2.41 52.59
C ASP A 77 4.86 -1.74 51.68
N PHE A 78 5.96 -1.25 52.26
CA PHE A 78 7.01 -0.42 51.67
C PHE A 78 8.41 -1.10 51.64
N ASN A 79 9.41 -0.39 51.09
CA ASN A 79 10.85 -0.71 50.98
C ASN A 79 11.20 -1.76 49.90
N ASN A 80 12.28 -1.60 49.11
CA ASN A 80 13.59 -1.02 49.46
C ASN A 80 14.16 0.02 48.47
N LEU A 81 15.13 0.78 48.97
CA LEU A 81 16.01 1.70 48.22
C LEU A 81 17.29 0.97 47.76
N GLN A 82 17.83 1.30 46.58
CA GLN A 82 19.23 1.73 46.34
C GLN A 82 19.50 2.04 44.85
N PRO A 83 20.59 2.74 44.46
CA PRO A 83 20.44 3.85 43.51
C PRO A 83 21.22 3.75 42.19
N GLY A 84 20.77 4.58 41.23
CA GLY A 84 21.65 5.51 40.52
C GLY A 84 22.31 5.04 39.22
N PHE A 85 21.75 5.50 38.08
CA PHE A 85 22.53 5.77 36.87
C PHE A 85 21.97 6.99 36.14
N THR A 86 22.79 8.04 35.99
CA THR A 86 22.47 9.23 35.21
C THR A 86 22.99 9.07 33.77
N PRO A 87 22.16 9.23 32.72
CA PRO A 87 22.64 9.25 31.35
C PRO A 87 23.55 10.47 31.10
N ALA A 88 24.78 10.24 30.65
CA ALA A 88 25.69 11.32 30.27
C ALA A 88 25.33 11.90 28.89
N PRO A 89 25.44 13.23 28.67
CA PRO A 89 25.06 13.85 27.40
C PRO A 89 26.02 13.46 26.25
N PRO A 90 25.50 13.29 25.01
CA PRO A 90 26.29 12.81 23.88
C PRO A 90 27.37 13.82 23.45
N ARG A 91 28.64 13.39 23.47
CA ARG A 91 29.78 14.21 23.04
C ARG A 91 29.80 14.36 21.51
N ARG A 92 29.58 15.59 21.01
CA ARG A 92 29.78 15.96 19.60
C ARG A 92 31.22 15.66 19.14
N ASN A 93 31.40 14.66 18.30
CA ASN A 93 32.70 14.30 17.73
C ASN A 93 32.82 14.84 16.28
N LYS A 94 33.69 15.82 16.05
CA LYS A 94 33.86 16.52 14.75
C LYS A 94 34.64 15.69 13.70
N LYS A 95 34.26 14.41 13.49
CA LYS A 95 34.87 13.51 12.49
C LYS A 95 33.88 12.90 11.47
N ALA A 96 32.60 13.30 11.53
CA ALA A 96 31.56 12.83 10.61
C ALA A 96 31.68 13.34 9.16
N LEU A 97 32.66 14.21 8.84
CA LEU A 97 32.82 14.82 7.51
C LEU A 97 33.68 14.01 6.51
N LEU A 98 34.29 12.89 6.94
CA LEU A 98 35.19 12.09 6.09
C LEU A 98 34.59 10.75 5.63
N ILE A 99 33.52 10.28 6.28
CA ILE A 99 32.87 9.01 5.92
C ILE A 99 31.98 9.18 4.68
N THR A 100 31.41 10.36 4.48
CA THR A 100 30.66 10.75 3.26
C THR A 100 31.53 10.86 2.00
N ALA A 101 32.85 10.99 2.13
CA ALA A 101 33.79 10.95 1.01
C ALA A 101 34.37 9.54 0.76
N GLY A 102 34.46 8.70 1.81
CA GLY A 102 34.92 7.31 1.67
C GLY A 102 33.91 6.40 0.98
N ALA A 103 32.61 6.60 1.23
CA ALA A 103 31.55 5.76 0.65
C ALA A 103 31.47 5.87 -0.88
N THR A 104 31.60 7.08 -1.44
CA THR A 104 31.60 7.30 -2.90
C THR A 104 32.82 6.68 -3.58
N ALA A 105 34.00 6.78 -2.98
CA ALA A 105 35.20 6.10 -3.50
C ALA A 105 35.05 4.57 -3.47
N ALA A 106 34.51 4.00 -2.39
CA ALA A 106 34.27 2.56 -2.28
C ALA A 106 33.22 2.07 -3.29
N VAL A 107 32.10 2.79 -3.47
CA VAL A 107 31.06 2.44 -4.45
C VAL A 107 31.60 2.55 -5.88
N LEU A 108 32.34 3.60 -6.23
CA LEU A 108 32.95 3.72 -7.56
C LEU A 108 34.02 2.64 -7.82
N LEU A 109 34.79 2.23 -6.79
CA LEU A 109 35.72 1.12 -6.90
C LEU A 109 34.99 -0.22 -7.09
N VAL A 110 33.88 -0.45 -6.37
CA VAL A 110 33.04 -1.65 -6.56
C VAL A 110 32.40 -1.65 -7.95
N VAL A 111 31.90 -0.51 -8.45
CA VAL A 111 31.39 -0.40 -9.83
C VAL A 111 32.49 -0.71 -10.84
N ALA A 112 33.70 -0.15 -10.69
CA ALA A 112 34.83 -0.43 -11.57
C ALA A 112 35.28 -1.91 -11.53
N ILE A 113 35.27 -2.53 -10.34
CA ILE A 113 35.61 -3.95 -10.17
C ILE A 113 34.51 -4.85 -10.76
N VAL A 114 33.24 -4.56 -10.53
CA VAL A 114 32.13 -5.33 -11.12
C VAL A 114 32.16 -5.25 -12.65
N VAL A 115 32.29 -4.04 -13.21
CA VAL A 115 32.44 -3.82 -14.67
C VAL A 115 33.68 -4.53 -15.22
N GLY A 116 34.80 -4.55 -14.48
CA GLY A 116 36.01 -5.28 -14.87
C GLY A 116 35.86 -6.81 -14.81
N VAL A 117 35.15 -7.35 -13.82
CA VAL A 117 34.97 -8.80 -13.62
C VAL A 117 33.91 -9.41 -14.56
N VAL A 118 32.95 -8.63 -15.08
CA VAL A 118 32.13 -9.05 -16.25
C VAL A 118 32.82 -8.83 -17.60
N SER A 119 34.15 -9.02 -17.64
CA SER A 119 34.87 -9.24 -18.90
C SER A 119 34.43 -10.60 -19.49
N PHE A 120 33.46 -10.57 -20.40
CA PHE A 120 32.79 -11.74 -20.99
C PHE A 120 33.79 -12.76 -21.59
N SER A 121 34.13 -13.79 -20.83
CA SER A 121 35.06 -14.85 -21.24
C SER A 121 34.38 -15.91 -22.12
N GLY A 122 34.13 -15.56 -23.39
CA GLY A 122 33.68 -16.50 -24.43
C GLY A 122 32.25 -16.26 -24.93
N GLY A 123 32.13 -15.81 -26.17
CA GLY A 123 30.88 -15.39 -26.80
C GLY A 123 30.79 -13.87 -26.88
N GLY A 124 30.80 -13.32 -28.09
CA GLY A 124 30.85 -11.87 -28.30
C GLY A 124 29.60 -11.15 -27.80
N ALA A 125 29.76 -9.91 -27.35
CA ALA A 125 28.64 -8.99 -27.22
C ALA A 125 28.01 -8.80 -28.61
N GLY A 126 26.74 -9.17 -28.75
CA GLY A 126 26.07 -9.15 -30.05
C GLY A 126 25.78 -7.72 -30.50
N ASP A 127 26.53 -7.23 -31.50
CA ASP A 127 26.15 -6.05 -32.27
C ASP A 127 24.71 -6.23 -32.79
N ILE A 128 23.78 -5.40 -32.32
CA ILE A 128 22.43 -5.41 -32.86
C ILE A 128 22.47 -4.75 -34.25
N SER A 129 22.53 -5.59 -35.27
CA SER A 129 22.40 -5.15 -36.65
C SER A 129 21.06 -4.41 -36.85
N ALA A 130 20.93 -3.62 -37.92
CA ALA A 130 19.65 -2.98 -38.27
C ALA A 130 18.46 -3.97 -38.39
N HIS A 131 18.75 -5.26 -38.57
CA HIS A 131 17.80 -6.36 -38.70
C HIS A 131 17.49 -7.07 -37.37
N GLY A 132 18.17 -6.74 -36.26
CA GLY A 132 18.08 -7.44 -34.98
C GLY A 132 19.26 -8.38 -34.70
N ALA A 133 19.10 -9.29 -33.74
CA ALA A 133 20.15 -10.20 -33.27
C ALA A 133 20.24 -11.53 -34.06
N SER A 134 21.39 -12.19 -33.98
CA SER A 134 21.70 -13.46 -34.67
C SER A 134 20.90 -14.67 -34.19
N SER A 135 20.62 -14.76 -32.89
CA SER A 135 19.81 -15.82 -32.28
C SER A 135 18.88 -15.27 -31.19
N PRO A 136 17.86 -16.02 -30.72
CA PRO A 136 17.02 -15.61 -29.61
C PRO A 136 17.81 -15.42 -28.30
N THR A 137 18.84 -16.25 -28.11
CA THR A 137 19.76 -16.17 -26.98
C THR A 137 20.55 -14.85 -27.01
N ASP A 138 21.01 -14.44 -28.19
CA ASP A 138 21.76 -13.17 -28.35
C ASP A 138 20.84 -11.96 -28.16
N ALA A 139 19.58 -12.04 -28.61
CA ALA A 139 18.58 -10.98 -28.37
C ALA A 139 18.36 -10.73 -26.86
N VAL A 140 18.16 -11.79 -26.07
CA VAL A 140 17.95 -11.67 -24.61
C VAL A 140 19.23 -11.27 -23.88
N LYS A 141 20.41 -11.79 -24.27
CA LYS A 141 21.69 -11.38 -23.70
C LYS A 141 21.99 -9.91 -23.98
N GLY A 142 21.85 -9.48 -25.23
CA GLY A 142 22.10 -8.09 -25.65
C GLY A 142 21.15 -7.10 -24.99
N TYR A 143 19.88 -7.45 -24.83
CA TYR A 143 18.93 -6.67 -24.05
C TYR A 143 19.38 -6.46 -22.60
N LEU A 144 19.74 -7.55 -21.89
CA LEU A 144 20.18 -7.48 -20.49
C LEU A 144 21.53 -6.79 -20.32
N ASP A 145 22.44 -6.96 -21.29
CA ASP A 145 23.72 -6.26 -21.35
C ASP A 145 23.52 -4.73 -21.51
N ALA A 146 22.67 -4.30 -22.46
CA ALA A 146 22.31 -2.90 -22.64
C ALA A 146 21.66 -2.29 -21.39
N LEU A 147 20.72 -3.01 -20.75
CA LEU A 147 20.16 -2.60 -19.46
C LEU A 147 21.26 -2.42 -18.40
N SER A 148 22.17 -3.38 -18.26
CA SER A 148 23.25 -3.33 -17.25
C SER A 148 24.27 -2.21 -17.48
N LYS A 149 24.43 -1.76 -18.73
CA LYS A 149 25.32 -0.64 -19.13
C LYS A 149 24.67 0.74 -18.98
N GLY A 150 23.36 0.82 -18.75
CA GLY A 150 22.65 2.10 -18.68
C GLY A 150 22.28 2.69 -20.03
N ASP A 151 22.20 1.88 -21.10
CA ASP A 151 21.77 2.30 -22.44
C ASP A 151 20.33 1.85 -22.69
N ALA A 152 19.39 2.78 -22.52
CA ALA A 152 17.97 2.52 -22.72
C ALA A 152 17.61 2.42 -24.20
N ASN A 153 18.35 3.09 -25.08
CA ASN A 153 18.08 3.10 -26.51
C ASN A 153 18.49 1.78 -27.17
N ALA A 154 19.65 1.24 -26.84
CA ALA A 154 20.08 -0.10 -27.25
C ALA A 154 19.14 -1.18 -26.68
N ALA A 155 18.76 -1.09 -25.40
CA ALA A 155 17.79 -2.02 -24.80
C ALA A 155 16.43 -2.00 -25.56
N LEU A 156 15.91 -0.81 -25.89
CA LEU A 156 14.68 -0.68 -26.68
C LEU A 156 14.82 -1.16 -28.14
N ALA A 157 16.02 -1.18 -28.72
CA ALA A 157 16.25 -1.69 -30.07
C ALA A 157 16.10 -3.23 -30.17
N PHE A 158 16.35 -3.95 -29.07
CA PHE A 158 16.02 -5.38 -28.97
C PHE A 158 14.52 -5.65 -28.86
N GLY A 159 13.66 -4.65 -28.71
CA GLY A 159 12.20 -4.80 -28.66
C GLY A 159 11.53 -4.62 -30.02
N SER A 160 10.70 -5.58 -30.44
CA SER A 160 9.89 -5.46 -31.66
C SER A 160 8.77 -4.44 -31.50
N ASP A 161 8.08 -4.46 -30.37
CA ASP A 161 6.88 -3.67 -30.13
C ASP A 161 7.30 -2.43 -29.35
N GLN A 162 7.27 -1.27 -30.02
CA GLN A 162 7.78 -0.03 -29.46
C GLN A 162 6.77 0.61 -28.48
N PRO A 163 7.24 1.18 -27.36
CA PRO A 163 6.39 1.76 -26.33
C PRO A 163 5.75 3.08 -26.79
N ALA A 164 4.49 3.31 -26.43
CA ALA A 164 3.73 4.50 -26.84
C ALA A 164 4.24 5.83 -26.22
N SER A 165 5.10 5.75 -25.21
CA SER A 165 5.86 6.89 -24.68
C SER A 165 7.24 6.41 -24.23
N LYS A 166 8.26 7.27 -24.41
CA LYS A 166 9.62 7.06 -23.89
C LYS A 166 9.93 7.86 -22.62
N GLU A 167 8.92 8.44 -21.97
CA GLU A 167 9.10 9.38 -20.86
C GLU A 167 9.96 8.86 -19.69
N PHE A 168 9.81 7.57 -19.35
CA PHE A 168 10.58 6.89 -18.30
C PHE A 168 11.55 5.83 -18.86
N LEU A 169 11.91 5.95 -20.14
CA LEU A 169 12.75 5.01 -20.90
C LEU A 169 14.00 5.72 -21.44
N THR A 170 14.72 6.40 -20.55
CA THR A 170 15.93 7.15 -20.87
C THR A 170 17.13 6.58 -20.14
N ASP A 171 18.32 6.75 -20.74
CA ASP A 171 19.59 6.29 -20.19
C ASP A 171 19.82 6.82 -18.76
N ASP A 172 19.42 8.06 -18.48
CA ASP A 172 19.60 8.69 -17.16
C ASP A 172 18.64 8.15 -16.09
N ILE A 173 17.46 7.66 -16.50
CA ILE A 173 16.57 6.91 -15.61
C ILE A 173 17.13 5.51 -15.38
N LEU A 174 17.50 4.80 -16.44
CA LEU A 174 18.08 3.45 -16.34
C LEU A 174 19.36 3.44 -15.48
N LYS A 175 20.23 4.46 -15.60
CA LYS A 175 21.41 4.67 -14.72
C LYS A 175 21.01 4.81 -13.25
N GLN A 176 19.91 5.48 -12.92
CA GLN A 176 19.37 5.53 -11.56
C GLN A 176 18.83 4.15 -11.11
N GLN A 177 18.20 3.39 -11.99
CA GLN A 177 17.74 2.03 -11.70
C GLN A 177 18.91 1.11 -11.34
N ILE A 178 19.94 1.03 -12.18
CA ILE A 178 21.10 0.14 -11.96
C ILE A 178 22.01 0.63 -10.82
N ALA A 179 22.04 1.93 -10.52
CA ALA A 179 22.75 2.46 -9.34
C ALA A 179 22.07 2.09 -8.01
N LYS A 180 20.81 1.66 -8.03
CA LYS A 180 20.09 1.09 -6.87
C LYS A 180 20.08 -0.43 -6.89
N TRP A 181 19.67 -1.03 -8.01
CA TRP A 181 19.59 -2.47 -8.22
C TRP A 181 20.43 -2.87 -9.46
N PRO A 182 21.74 -3.11 -9.29
CA PRO A 182 22.61 -3.54 -10.39
C PRO A 182 22.14 -4.83 -11.04
N ILE A 183 22.19 -4.89 -12.37
CA ILE A 183 21.81 -6.08 -13.14
C ILE A 183 23.02 -7.01 -13.24
N THR A 184 22.89 -8.22 -12.69
CA THR A 184 24.01 -9.16 -12.53
C THR A 184 23.56 -10.62 -12.70
N ASN A 185 24.50 -11.57 -12.69
CA ASN A 185 24.23 -13.02 -12.69
C ASN A 185 23.36 -13.54 -13.86
N VAL A 186 23.38 -12.86 -15.00
CA VAL A 186 22.61 -13.21 -16.21
C VAL A 186 23.02 -14.60 -16.72
N ARG A 187 22.06 -15.53 -16.76
CA ARG A 187 22.20 -16.90 -17.27
C ARG A 187 21.00 -17.26 -18.13
N VAL A 188 21.21 -17.55 -19.40
CA VAL A 188 20.21 -18.24 -20.24
C VAL A 188 20.32 -19.74 -19.96
N LEU A 189 19.21 -20.36 -19.57
CA LEU A 189 19.13 -21.77 -19.18
C LEU A 189 18.64 -22.66 -20.34
N SER A 190 17.75 -22.15 -21.18
CA SER A 190 17.33 -22.81 -22.43
C SER A 190 16.81 -21.79 -23.45
N ALA A 191 16.83 -22.17 -24.73
CA ALA A 191 16.17 -21.46 -25.81
C ALA A 191 15.46 -22.50 -26.69
N ASN A 192 14.16 -22.36 -26.86
CA ASN A 192 13.32 -23.29 -27.62
C ASN A 192 12.74 -22.55 -28.83
N GLU A 193 13.19 -22.89 -30.02
CA GLU A 193 12.80 -22.24 -31.29
C GLU A 193 11.67 -23.02 -31.99
N THR A 194 10.64 -22.30 -32.43
CA THR A 194 9.44 -22.82 -33.11
C THR A 194 9.10 -21.89 -34.29
N GLY A 195 9.78 -22.11 -35.43
CA GLY A 195 9.66 -21.22 -36.59
C GLY A 195 10.23 -19.84 -36.29
N ASP A 196 9.47 -18.78 -36.59
CA ASP A 196 9.86 -17.39 -36.34
C ASP A 196 9.58 -16.92 -34.88
N MET A 197 9.25 -17.83 -33.97
CA MET A 197 9.03 -17.57 -32.54
C MET A 197 10.01 -18.40 -31.69
N ALA A 198 10.44 -17.87 -30.55
CA ALA A 198 11.30 -18.59 -29.61
C ALA A 198 11.00 -18.25 -28.15
N GLN A 199 11.12 -19.24 -27.27
CA GLN A 199 11.01 -19.08 -25.82
C GLN A 199 12.38 -19.22 -25.17
N VAL A 200 12.88 -18.16 -24.55
CA VAL A 200 14.22 -18.09 -23.93
C VAL A 200 14.07 -18.00 -22.42
N HIS A 201 14.44 -19.08 -21.73
CA HIS A 201 14.43 -19.16 -20.27
C HIS A 201 15.71 -18.50 -19.72
N VAL A 202 15.55 -17.43 -18.95
CA VAL A 202 16.65 -16.60 -18.44
C VAL A 202 16.49 -16.30 -16.96
N VAL A 203 17.61 -16.34 -16.24
CA VAL A 203 17.73 -15.91 -14.84
C VAL A 203 18.65 -14.71 -14.78
N ALA A 204 18.27 -13.66 -14.05
CA ALA A 204 19.08 -12.48 -13.80
C ALA A 204 18.75 -11.86 -12.43
N ASN A 205 19.75 -11.27 -11.78
CA ASN A 205 19.57 -10.54 -10.52
C ASN A 205 19.42 -9.04 -10.80
N PHE A 206 18.48 -8.40 -10.10
CA PHE A 206 18.26 -6.96 -10.06
C PHE A 206 18.48 -6.50 -8.62
N GLY A 207 19.73 -6.12 -8.30
CA GLY A 207 20.16 -5.98 -6.91
C GLY A 207 20.02 -7.31 -6.16
N GLU A 208 19.26 -7.31 -5.06
CA GLU A 208 18.98 -8.52 -4.26
C GLU A 208 17.85 -9.38 -4.85
N GLN A 209 17.05 -8.86 -5.79
CA GLN A 209 15.90 -9.57 -6.36
C GLN A 209 16.36 -10.52 -7.48
N THR A 210 15.98 -11.79 -7.43
CA THR A 210 16.22 -12.75 -8.52
C THR A 210 14.99 -12.81 -9.43
N SER A 211 15.18 -12.60 -10.73
CA SER A 211 14.17 -12.81 -11.76
C SER A 211 14.51 -14.08 -12.54
N ASP A 212 13.58 -15.02 -12.61
CA ASP A 212 13.70 -16.30 -13.32
C ASP A 212 12.45 -16.44 -14.20
N GLN A 213 12.60 -16.26 -15.52
CA GLN A 213 11.47 -16.04 -16.45
C GLN A 213 11.75 -16.59 -17.85
N THR A 214 10.69 -16.96 -18.57
CA THR A 214 10.76 -17.34 -19.99
C THR A 214 10.26 -16.22 -20.88
N LEU A 215 11.18 -15.57 -21.59
CA LEU A 215 10.89 -14.43 -22.46
C LEU A 215 10.51 -14.90 -23.87
N LEU A 216 9.50 -14.27 -24.45
CA LEU A 216 9.02 -14.55 -25.81
C LEU A 216 9.74 -13.65 -26.82
N VAL A 217 10.62 -14.26 -27.60
CA VAL A 217 11.38 -13.64 -28.69
C VAL A 217 10.70 -13.99 -30.02
N LYS A 218 10.73 -13.07 -30.99
CA LYS A 218 10.25 -13.31 -32.35
C LYS A 218 11.23 -12.79 -33.39
N LYS A 219 11.16 -13.36 -34.59
CA LYS A 219 11.94 -12.91 -35.74
C LYS A 219 11.22 -11.76 -36.42
N GLN A 220 11.94 -10.68 -36.70
CA GLN A 220 11.42 -9.48 -37.35
C GLN A 220 12.53 -8.87 -38.20
N ASP A 221 12.22 -8.45 -39.42
CA ASP A 221 13.16 -7.78 -40.34
C ASP A 221 14.43 -8.60 -40.67
N GLY A 222 14.45 -9.90 -40.35
CA GLY A 222 15.54 -10.84 -40.63
C GLY A 222 16.23 -11.40 -39.38
N GLY A 223 16.22 -10.67 -38.26
CA GLY A 223 16.87 -11.05 -36.99
C GLY A 223 15.88 -11.20 -35.82
N TRP A 224 16.41 -11.54 -34.65
CA TRP A 224 15.62 -11.82 -33.45
C TRP A 224 15.48 -10.60 -32.53
N LYS A 225 14.26 -10.39 -32.00
CA LYS A 225 13.89 -9.30 -31.08
C LYS A 225 12.93 -9.82 -30.00
N LEU A 226 13.02 -9.33 -28.78
CA LEU A 226 12.03 -9.58 -27.72
C LEU A 226 10.67 -9.00 -28.15
N SER A 227 9.58 -9.66 -27.76
CA SER A 227 8.21 -9.16 -28.04
C SER A 227 7.98 -7.75 -27.53
N THR A 228 8.53 -7.42 -26.35
CA THR A 228 8.63 -6.05 -25.83
C THR A 228 9.94 -5.89 -25.08
N ALA A 229 10.51 -4.69 -25.13
CA ALA A 229 11.68 -4.28 -24.35
C ALA A 229 11.32 -3.37 -23.16
N ALA A 230 10.05 -3.01 -22.98
CA ALA A 230 9.56 -2.14 -21.92
C ALA A 230 8.36 -2.74 -21.19
N ALA A 231 8.35 -2.60 -19.87
CA ALA A 231 7.25 -2.97 -19.00
C ALA A 231 6.12 -1.94 -19.11
N LYS A 232 4.93 -2.37 -19.55
CA LYS A 232 3.72 -1.54 -19.59
C LYS A 232 2.96 -1.69 -18.28
N LEU A 233 2.97 -0.65 -17.44
CA LEU A 233 2.38 -0.69 -16.10
C LEU A 233 1.14 0.19 -16.00
N ASN A 234 0.13 -0.26 -15.25
CA ASN A 234 -0.89 0.61 -14.69
C ASN A 234 -0.57 0.84 -13.20
N LEU A 235 -0.27 2.09 -12.84
CA LEU A 235 0.05 2.50 -11.47
C LEU A 235 -1.22 3.02 -10.78
N ALA A 236 -1.81 2.17 -9.95
CA ALA A 236 -3.03 2.45 -9.20
C ALA A 236 -2.84 2.11 -7.72
N ALA A 237 -3.16 3.08 -6.85
CA ALA A 237 -3.21 2.88 -5.39
C ALA A 237 -4.52 2.25 -4.91
N SER A 238 -5.58 2.37 -5.72
CA SER A 238 -6.93 1.89 -5.43
C SER A 238 -7.66 1.58 -6.75
N THR A 239 -8.59 0.63 -6.71
CA THR A 239 -9.56 0.39 -7.80
C THR A 239 -10.84 1.22 -7.62
N LEU A 240 -11.03 1.85 -6.45
CA LEU A 240 -12.13 2.77 -6.20
C LEU A 240 -11.80 4.15 -6.78
N THR A 241 -12.70 4.69 -7.60
CA THR A 241 -12.65 6.05 -8.15
C THR A 241 -13.60 7.02 -7.45
N ALA A 242 -14.57 6.50 -6.70
CA ALA A 242 -15.55 7.26 -5.92
C ALA A 242 -15.74 6.63 -4.53
N ASN A 243 -16.12 7.47 -3.56
CA ASN A 243 -16.43 7.04 -2.20
C ASN A 243 -17.73 6.21 -2.20
N PRO A 244 -17.74 4.96 -1.70
CA PRO A 244 -18.92 4.10 -1.76
C PRO A 244 -20.08 4.54 -0.86
N VAL A 245 -19.87 5.51 0.04
CA VAL A 245 -20.88 6.07 0.94
C VAL A 245 -21.45 7.38 0.39
N THR A 246 -20.62 8.26 -0.17
CA THR A 246 -21.05 9.60 -0.63
C THR A 246 -21.20 9.73 -2.15
N GLY A 247 -20.70 8.77 -2.93
CA GLY A 247 -20.69 8.82 -4.41
C GLY A 247 -19.74 9.87 -5.01
N GLN A 248 -19.04 10.66 -4.19
CA GLN A 248 -18.13 11.69 -4.65
C GLN A 248 -16.82 11.09 -5.18
N PRO A 249 -16.16 11.71 -6.19
CA PRO A 249 -14.84 11.29 -6.64
C PRO A 249 -13.82 11.26 -5.50
N LEU A 250 -12.97 10.24 -5.49
CA LEU A 250 -11.87 10.15 -4.52
C LEU A 250 -10.70 11.03 -4.96
N ALA A 251 -9.99 11.60 -3.98
CA ALA A 251 -8.75 12.32 -4.22
C ALA A 251 -7.70 11.35 -4.77
N ALA A 252 -7.32 11.52 -6.04
CA ALA A 252 -6.26 10.73 -6.65
C ALA A 252 -4.95 10.94 -5.85
N PRO A 253 -4.32 9.88 -5.30
CA PRO A 253 -3.10 10.05 -4.54
C PRO A 253 -2.02 10.69 -5.44
N PRO A 254 -1.28 11.69 -4.93
CA PRO A 254 -0.30 12.44 -5.71
C PRO A 254 1.00 11.64 -5.87
N ILE A 255 0.94 10.60 -6.70
CA ILE A 255 2.08 9.71 -7.00
C ILE A 255 3.09 10.44 -7.90
N SER A 256 4.37 10.20 -7.66
CA SER A 256 5.45 10.53 -8.59
C SER A 256 6.26 9.30 -8.98
N LEU A 257 6.90 9.35 -10.15
CA LEU A 257 7.83 8.36 -10.69
C LEU A 257 9.08 9.09 -11.22
N PHE A 258 10.27 8.75 -10.71
CA PHE A 258 11.54 9.45 -11.02
C PHE A 258 11.40 10.98 -10.90
N GLY A 259 10.89 11.43 -9.75
CA GLY A 259 10.59 12.82 -9.44
C GLY A 259 9.44 13.50 -10.23
N LYS A 260 8.89 12.88 -11.28
CA LYS A 260 7.78 13.45 -12.08
C LYS A 260 6.41 13.05 -11.52
N PRO A 261 5.44 13.97 -11.40
CA PRO A 261 4.07 13.61 -11.01
C PRO A 261 3.40 12.76 -12.10
N ILE A 262 2.60 11.76 -11.70
CA ILE A 262 1.79 10.94 -12.61
C ILE A 262 0.33 10.91 -12.16
N SER A 263 -0.59 10.89 -13.12
CA SER A 263 -2.02 10.69 -12.82
C SER A 263 -2.26 9.27 -12.31
N SER A 264 -3.03 9.12 -11.23
CA SER A 264 -3.45 7.79 -10.75
C SER A 264 -4.21 7.02 -11.85
N GLY A 265 -3.89 5.74 -12.03
CA GLY A 265 -4.47 4.91 -13.09
C GLY A 265 -3.87 5.14 -14.49
N SER A 266 -2.86 6.00 -14.62
CA SER A 266 -2.14 6.18 -15.89
C SER A 266 -1.37 4.93 -16.30
N THR A 267 -1.26 4.73 -17.61
CA THR A 267 -0.35 3.73 -18.18
C THR A 267 1.02 4.36 -18.41
N VAL A 268 2.05 3.82 -17.76
CA VAL A 268 3.45 4.21 -17.96
C VAL A 268 4.24 3.06 -18.60
N TYR A 269 5.36 3.40 -19.23
CA TYR A 269 6.32 2.43 -19.76
C TYR A 269 7.66 2.63 -19.05
N VAL A 270 8.20 1.57 -18.45
CA VAL A 270 9.49 1.59 -17.72
C VAL A 270 10.37 0.42 -18.14
N LEU A 271 11.68 0.46 -17.83
CA LEU A 271 12.56 -0.69 -17.98
C LEU A 271 12.57 -1.52 -16.67
N PRO A 272 12.78 -2.86 -16.73
CA PRO A 272 12.87 -3.71 -15.53
C PRO A 272 13.98 -3.26 -14.57
N GLY A 273 13.68 -3.23 -13.28
CA GLY A 273 14.60 -2.82 -12.22
C GLY A 273 13.93 -2.07 -11.08
N TRP A 274 14.72 -1.29 -10.35
CA TRP A 274 14.22 -0.40 -9.30
C TRP A 274 13.38 0.73 -9.91
N LEU A 275 12.36 1.22 -9.18
CA LEU A 275 11.58 2.40 -9.57
C LEU A 275 11.57 3.42 -8.43
N ASP A 276 11.87 4.68 -8.76
CA ASP A 276 11.72 5.82 -7.86
C ASP A 276 10.25 6.23 -7.75
N LEU A 277 9.44 5.40 -7.09
CA LEU A 277 8.09 5.81 -6.70
C LEU A 277 8.16 6.69 -5.45
N GLY A 278 7.38 7.76 -5.46
CA GLY A 278 7.29 8.72 -4.37
C GLY A 278 5.99 9.52 -4.43
N SER A 279 5.98 10.67 -3.77
CA SER A 279 4.83 11.58 -3.81
C SER A 279 5.23 13.02 -4.10
N ALA A 280 4.38 13.73 -4.85
CA ALA A 280 4.45 15.19 -4.94
C ALA A 280 3.97 15.89 -3.65
N ASN A 281 3.36 15.16 -2.71
CA ASN A 281 2.98 15.66 -1.39
C ASN A 281 3.97 15.17 -0.32
N LYS A 282 4.68 16.11 0.31
CA LYS A 282 5.69 15.85 1.36
C LYS A 282 5.16 15.04 2.58
N TYR A 283 3.84 15.05 2.82
CA TYR A 283 3.20 14.33 3.92
C TYR A 283 2.88 12.86 3.61
N ILE A 284 3.06 12.44 2.35
CA ILE A 284 2.67 11.13 1.84
C ILE A 284 3.92 10.38 1.34
N SER A 285 3.92 9.07 1.56
CA SER A 285 4.89 8.13 1.00
C SER A 285 4.17 7.17 0.05
N VAL A 286 4.81 6.83 -1.06
CA VAL A 286 4.30 5.86 -2.04
C VAL A 286 5.42 4.87 -2.36
N THR A 287 5.14 3.57 -2.26
CA THR A 287 6.10 2.51 -2.58
C THR A 287 5.47 1.44 -3.48
N ALA A 288 6.30 0.74 -4.27
CA ALA A 288 5.85 -0.43 -5.01
C ALA A 288 5.60 -1.60 -4.04
N LEU A 289 4.46 -2.31 -4.18
CA LEU A 289 4.22 -3.56 -3.43
C LEU A 289 4.95 -4.77 -4.03
N ARG A 290 5.43 -4.68 -5.28
CA ARG A 290 6.22 -5.71 -5.96
C ARG A 290 7.32 -5.07 -6.82
N PRO A 291 8.50 -5.69 -6.96
CA PRO A 291 9.51 -5.25 -7.92
C PRO A 291 9.00 -5.42 -9.35
N VAL A 292 9.52 -4.62 -10.29
CA VAL A 292 9.21 -4.74 -11.72
C VAL A 292 10.39 -5.41 -12.40
N LEU A 293 10.27 -6.72 -12.65
CA LEU A 293 11.35 -7.55 -13.19
C LEU A 293 10.99 -8.06 -14.59
N LEU A 294 11.63 -9.13 -15.06
CA LEU A 294 11.42 -9.67 -16.42
C LEU A 294 10.03 -10.27 -16.63
N ASP A 295 9.28 -10.54 -15.56
CA ASP A 295 7.89 -11.00 -15.59
C ASP A 295 6.97 -9.98 -16.27
N SER A 296 7.27 -8.69 -16.08
CA SER A 296 6.55 -7.57 -16.70
C SER A 296 6.70 -7.48 -18.24
N LEU A 297 7.58 -8.30 -18.84
CA LEU A 297 7.76 -8.42 -20.29
C LEU A 297 7.07 -9.65 -20.89
N VAL A 298 6.60 -10.60 -20.07
CA VAL A 298 6.00 -11.87 -20.53
C VAL A 298 4.59 -11.65 -21.10
N THR A 299 3.83 -10.70 -20.53
CA THR A 299 2.46 -10.38 -20.99
C THR A 299 2.46 -9.31 -22.08
N GLN A 300 2.30 -9.72 -23.33
CA GLN A 300 2.17 -8.79 -24.47
C GLN A 300 0.94 -7.88 -24.34
N GLY A 301 1.10 -6.59 -24.67
CA GLY A 301 0.01 -5.62 -24.91
C GLY A 301 -0.81 -5.15 -23.70
N ALA A 302 -1.03 -6.00 -22.71
CA ALA A 302 -1.73 -5.65 -21.46
C ALA A 302 -0.91 -4.68 -20.61
N ALA A 303 -1.59 -3.81 -19.84
CA ALA A 303 -0.94 -3.04 -18.80
C ALA A 303 -0.97 -3.85 -17.49
N MET A 304 0.20 -4.22 -16.97
CA MET A 304 0.30 -4.99 -15.73
C MET A 304 -0.14 -4.14 -14.52
N PRO A 305 -1.06 -4.62 -13.68
CA PRO A 305 -1.42 -3.94 -12.43
C PRO A 305 -0.22 -3.92 -11.48
N SER A 306 0.36 -2.74 -11.29
CA SER A 306 1.43 -2.49 -10.33
C SER A 306 0.83 -1.73 -9.14
N PRO A 307 0.30 -2.44 -8.12
CA PRO A 307 -0.35 -1.80 -6.99
C PRO A 307 0.70 -1.10 -6.12
N VAL A 308 0.42 0.13 -5.75
CA VAL A 308 1.31 0.95 -4.90
C VAL A 308 0.75 1.08 -3.49
N GLN A 309 1.62 1.03 -2.48
CA GLN A 309 1.26 1.27 -1.10
C GLN A 309 1.36 2.77 -0.82
N VAL A 310 0.25 3.40 -0.45
CA VAL A 310 0.22 4.82 -0.07
C VAL A 310 0.08 4.92 1.45
N GLN A 311 0.99 5.65 2.09
CA GLN A 311 1.10 5.78 3.55
C GLN A 311 1.44 7.23 3.93
N LEU A 312 1.40 7.57 5.23
CA LEU A 312 2.03 8.80 5.71
C LEU A 312 3.55 8.72 5.54
N SER A 313 4.19 9.83 5.23
CA SER A 313 5.63 9.98 5.43
C SER A 313 5.94 10.23 6.92
N GLU A 314 7.21 10.17 7.30
CA GLU A 314 7.65 10.61 8.64
C GLU A 314 7.28 12.09 8.88
N ALA A 315 7.45 12.94 7.85
CA ALA A 315 7.06 14.35 7.89
C ALA A 315 5.54 14.55 8.02
N GLY A 316 4.73 13.73 7.35
CA GLY A 316 3.26 13.73 7.50
C GLY A 316 2.83 13.31 8.90
N SER A 317 3.44 12.25 9.42
CA SER A 317 3.19 11.73 10.77
C SER A 317 3.55 12.76 11.85
N ALA A 318 4.67 13.48 11.69
CA ALA A 318 5.09 14.55 12.59
C ALA A 318 4.20 15.81 12.46
N ALA A 319 3.89 16.24 11.25
CA ALA A 319 3.08 17.42 11.00
C ALA A 319 1.63 17.25 11.47
N ALA A 320 1.04 16.05 11.28
CA ALA A 320 -0.30 15.75 11.79
C ALA A 320 -0.36 15.76 13.33
N LYS A 321 0.62 15.14 14.00
CA LYS A 321 0.73 15.20 15.47
C LYS A 321 0.90 16.64 15.97
N LYS A 322 1.67 17.48 15.26
CA LYS A 322 1.76 18.91 15.55
C LYS A 322 0.43 19.63 15.33
N ALA A 323 -0.29 19.39 14.23
CA ALA A 323 -1.59 20.00 13.97
C ALA A 323 -2.62 19.67 15.07
N VAL A 324 -2.62 18.43 15.60
CA VAL A 324 -3.43 18.05 16.76
C VAL A 324 -3.01 18.79 18.02
N ALA A 325 -1.71 18.84 18.34
CA ALA A 325 -1.22 19.56 19.51
C ALA A 325 -1.53 21.06 19.45
N ASP A 326 -1.34 21.70 18.29
CA ASP A 326 -1.64 23.11 18.06
C ASP A 326 -3.15 23.38 18.17
N ALA A 327 -4.01 22.56 17.56
CA ALA A 327 -5.46 22.70 17.63
C ALA A 327 -6.00 22.49 19.06
N VAL A 328 -5.47 21.52 19.79
CA VAL A 328 -5.79 21.30 21.22
C VAL A 328 -5.35 22.50 22.06
N ALA A 329 -4.15 23.04 21.82
CA ALA A 329 -3.64 24.21 22.53
C ALA A 329 -4.39 25.50 22.19
N GLU A 330 -4.98 25.62 21.00
CA GLU A 330 -5.89 26.71 20.65
C GLU A 330 -7.24 26.56 21.37
N CYS A 331 -7.84 25.37 21.30
CA CYS A 331 -9.11 25.07 21.98
C CYS A 331 -9.03 25.23 23.51
N ALA A 332 -7.85 25.06 24.12
CA ALA A 332 -7.61 25.30 25.55
C ALA A 332 -7.73 26.79 25.96
N LYS A 333 -7.64 27.74 25.02
CA LYS A 333 -7.75 29.18 25.30
C LYS A 333 -9.19 29.69 25.40
N SER A 334 -10.17 28.88 25.01
CA SER A 334 -11.58 29.27 25.07
C SER A 334 -12.06 29.37 26.53
N THR A 335 -13.01 30.27 26.79
CA THR A 335 -13.72 30.33 28.07
C THR A 335 -15.14 29.74 28.03
N ALA A 336 -15.54 29.18 26.89
CA ALA A 336 -16.80 28.43 26.76
C ALA A 336 -16.68 27.00 27.32
N LEU A 337 -17.80 26.46 27.80
CA LEU A 337 -17.96 25.06 28.22
C LEU A 337 -18.13 24.10 27.04
N SER A 338 -18.60 24.62 25.90
CA SER A 338 -18.72 23.91 24.61
C SER A 338 -18.25 24.80 23.45
N PRO A 339 -16.93 25.07 23.31
CA PRO A 339 -16.38 25.86 22.20
C PRO A 339 -16.72 25.27 20.82
N PRO A 340 -17.19 26.08 19.85
CA PRO A 340 -17.55 25.60 18.51
C PRO A 340 -16.32 25.13 17.72
N GLY A 341 -16.44 24.01 17.01
CA GLY A 341 -15.33 23.43 16.23
C GLY A 341 -14.17 22.86 17.07
N CYS A 342 -14.36 22.72 18.38
CA CYS A 342 -13.40 22.17 19.33
C CYS A 342 -13.95 20.89 19.99
N PRO A 343 -13.10 20.02 20.54
CA PRO A 343 -13.57 18.76 21.11
C PRO A 343 -14.29 18.92 22.45
N GLN A 344 -14.03 20.00 23.21
CA GLN A 344 -14.68 20.17 24.52
C GLN A 344 -16.17 20.45 24.37
N ASN A 345 -16.98 19.65 25.06
CA ASN A 345 -18.42 19.83 25.14
C ASN A 345 -18.92 19.33 26.50
N VAL A 346 -18.91 20.21 27.50
CA VAL A 346 -19.33 19.91 28.88
C VAL A 346 -20.52 20.82 29.27
N PRO A 347 -21.70 20.65 28.64
CA PRO A 347 -22.87 21.46 28.94
C PRO A 347 -23.41 21.10 30.34
N ASN A 348 -23.12 21.96 31.33
CA ASN A 348 -23.53 21.78 32.72
C ASN A 348 -24.29 23.03 33.19
N PRO A 349 -25.60 22.95 33.49
CA PRO A 349 -26.41 24.11 33.88
C PRO A 349 -26.05 24.69 35.25
N SER A 350 -25.24 23.97 36.05
CA SER A 350 -24.70 24.49 37.31
C SER A 350 -23.45 25.36 37.12
N LEU A 351 -22.85 25.38 35.93
CA LEU A 351 -21.67 26.19 35.62
C LEU A 351 -22.04 27.43 34.79
N ALA A 352 -21.38 28.54 35.08
CA ALA A 352 -21.49 29.78 34.32
C ALA A 352 -20.64 29.68 33.04
N ASP A 353 -21.30 29.62 31.88
CA ASP A 353 -20.60 29.63 30.59
C ASP A 353 -19.83 30.96 30.38
N GLY A 354 -18.76 30.92 29.59
CA GLY A 354 -17.82 32.04 29.44
C GLY A 354 -16.84 32.21 30.60
N THR A 355 -16.90 31.38 31.65
CA THR A 355 -15.96 31.39 32.80
C THR A 355 -14.97 30.22 32.82
N ALA A 356 -14.93 29.39 31.77
CA ALA A 356 -14.07 28.22 31.74
C ALA A 356 -12.58 28.58 31.59
N HIS A 357 -11.74 27.77 32.22
CA HIS A 357 -10.30 27.71 32.03
C HIS A 357 -9.94 26.24 31.82
N TRP A 358 -9.44 25.93 30.61
CA TRP A 358 -9.06 24.58 30.20
C TRP A 358 -7.54 24.42 30.27
N GLU A 359 -7.05 23.38 30.94
CA GLU A 359 -5.68 22.91 30.72
C GLU A 359 -5.68 21.82 29.64
N ALA A 360 -4.78 21.93 28.67
CA ALA A 360 -4.64 20.95 27.60
C ALA A 360 -4.23 19.56 28.15
N PRO A 361 -4.81 18.46 27.65
CA PRO A 361 -4.56 17.10 28.10
C PRO A 361 -3.23 16.56 27.56
N ASN A 362 -2.80 15.40 28.08
CA ASN A 362 -1.84 14.57 27.35
C ASN A 362 -2.52 13.91 26.13
N LEU A 363 -1.77 13.77 25.04
CA LEU A 363 -2.21 13.28 23.74
C LEU A 363 -1.62 11.91 23.36
N ASP A 364 -0.80 11.30 24.22
CA ASP A 364 -0.17 9.99 23.99
C ASP A 364 -1.17 8.85 23.72
N ASN A 365 -2.39 8.96 24.24
CA ASN A 365 -3.47 7.97 24.06
C ASN A 365 -4.20 8.07 22.70
N LEU A 366 -3.80 8.99 21.81
CA LEU A 366 -4.44 9.18 20.51
C LEU A 366 -3.97 8.17 19.46
N GLN A 367 -4.94 7.53 18.82
CA GLN A 367 -4.73 6.69 17.64
C GLN A 367 -4.85 7.54 16.37
N TYR A 368 -3.96 7.27 15.41
CA TYR A 368 -3.83 7.99 14.14
C TYR A 368 -3.98 6.97 13.00
N SER A 369 -5.13 6.96 12.32
CA SER A 369 -5.47 5.99 11.28
C SER A 369 -5.57 6.68 9.91
N PHE A 370 -4.60 6.41 9.03
CA PHE A 370 -4.55 6.99 7.69
C PHE A 370 -5.37 6.17 6.69
N MET A 371 -6.32 6.82 6.04
CA MET A 371 -7.16 6.26 5.00
C MET A 371 -6.62 6.70 3.63
N SER A 372 -5.97 5.77 2.91
CA SER A 372 -5.28 6.07 1.64
C SER A 372 -6.21 6.29 0.44
N TYR A 373 -7.51 6.03 0.58
CA TYR A 373 -8.50 6.19 -0.50
C TYR A 373 -9.17 7.57 -0.51
N ASP A 374 -9.35 8.21 0.64
CA ASP A 374 -9.89 9.57 0.80
C ASP A 374 -8.82 10.57 1.29
N MET A 375 -7.56 10.14 1.31
CA MET A 375 -6.38 10.89 1.78
C MET A 375 -6.52 11.48 3.21
N THR A 376 -7.45 10.95 4.00
CA THR A 376 -7.79 11.51 5.31
C THR A 376 -7.11 10.74 6.44
N LEU A 377 -6.52 11.47 7.38
CA LEU A 377 -5.99 10.93 8.63
C LEU A 377 -7.02 11.16 9.74
N ARG A 378 -7.56 10.06 10.27
CA ARG A 378 -8.53 10.10 11.38
C ARG A 378 -7.80 9.97 12.71
N VAL A 379 -8.13 10.88 13.62
CA VAL A 379 -7.58 10.99 14.98
C VAL A 379 -8.67 10.54 15.96
N LEU A 380 -8.42 9.49 16.73
CA LEU A 380 -9.40 8.86 17.62
C LEU A 380 -8.80 8.57 18.98
N GLY A 381 -9.51 8.92 20.05
CA GLY A 381 -9.17 8.53 21.42
C GLY A 381 -9.99 9.28 22.47
N THR A 382 -9.54 9.22 23.72
CA THR A 382 -10.08 10.01 24.83
C THR A 382 -8.95 10.76 25.53
N SER A 383 -9.29 11.88 26.17
CA SER A 383 -8.32 12.79 26.77
C SER A 383 -8.87 13.39 28.06
N GLU A 384 -8.04 13.41 29.11
CA GLU A 384 -8.41 14.00 30.41
C GLU A 384 -8.03 15.48 30.42
N TRP A 385 -9.00 16.33 30.11
CA TRP A 385 -8.85 17.78 30.24
C TRP A 385 -9.09 18.16 31.69
N LYS A 386 -8.37 19.16 32.21
CA LYS A 386 -8.81 19.82 33.44
C LYS A 386 -9.67 21.02 33.06
N LEU A 387 -10.77 21.19 33.77
CA LEU A 387 -11.67 22.32 33.70
C LEU A 387 -11.70 23.00 35.06
N THR A 388 -11.45 24.31 35.08
CA THR A 388 -11.86 25.19 36.19
C THR A 388 -12.89 26.17 35.65
N ALA A 389 -14.03 26.34 36.33
CA ALA A 389 -15.09 27.26 35.92
C ALA A 389 -15.88 27.72 37.14
N ASN A 390 -16.55 28.87 37.07
CA ASN A 390 -17.44 29.29 38.14
C ASN A 390 -18.79 28.57 38.03
N SER A 391 -19.38 28.27 39.18
CA SER A 391 -20.78 27.90 39.31
C SER A 391 -21.68 29.13 39.08
N THR A 392 -22.98 28.91 38.83
CA THR A 392 -23.97 29.99 38.61
C THR A 392 -24.21 30.86 39.85
N ASP A 393 -23.78 30.41 41.04
CA ASP A 393 -23.71 31.19 42.29
C ASP A 393 -22.41 31.98 42.47
N GLY A 394 -21.44 31.84 41.53
CA GLY A 394 -20.11 32.45 41.59
C GLY A 394 -19.02 31.60 42.28
N THR A 395 -19.35 30.42 42.81
CA THR A 395 -18.37 29.56 43.49
C THR A 395 -17.43 28.90 42.46
N PRO A 396 -16.08 29.01 42.58
CA PRO A 396 -15.17 28.34 41.66
C PRO A 396 -15.22 26.81 41.84
N MET A 397 -15.40 26.09 40.75
CA MET A 397 -15.43 24.63 40.68
C MET A 397 -14.31 24.10 39.76
N GLN A 398 -13.82 22.90 40.06
CA GLN A 398 -12.81 22.22 39.26
C GLN A 398 -13.20 20.76 39.01
N GLY A 399 -12.85 20.22 37.85
CA GLY A 399 -13.01 18.80 37.52
C GLY A 399 -12.11 18.38 36.37
N THR A 400 -12.05 17.07 36.12
CA THR A 400 -11.23 16.47 35.06
C THR A 400 -12.12 15.70 34.07
N PRO A 401 -12.89 16.37 33.20
CA PRO A 401 -13.72 15.71 32.20
C PRO A 401 -12.88 14.86 31.23
N LEU A 402 -13.29 13.60 31.04
CA LEU A 402 -12.79 12.73 29.99
C LEU A 402 -13.52 13.06 28.67
N ILE A 403 -12.82 13.70 27.74
CA ILE A 403 -13.38 14.22 26.49
C ILE A 403 -12.94 13.34 25.31
N PRO A 404 -13.87 12.82 24.49
CA PRO A 404 -13.54 12.06 23.28
C PRO A 404 -12.94 12.99 22.23
N LEU A 405 -11.76 12.64 21.74
CA LEU A 405 -11.10 13.32 20.64
C LEU A 405 -11.38 12.53 19.36
N MET A 406 -12.25 13.09 18.52
CA MET A 406 -12.58 12.58 17.19
C MET A 406 -12.34 13.69 16.17
N GLY A 407 -11.29 13.56 15.38
CA GLY A 407 -10.87 14.58 14.43
C GLY A 407 -10.44 14.01 13.08
N GLU A 408 -10.55 14.82 12.03
CA GLU A 408 -10.09 14.50 10.69
C GLU A 408 -9.07 15.53 10.21
N ILE A 409 -8.03 15.04 9.53
CA ILE A 409 -6.99 15.85 8.90
C ILE A 409 -6.94 15.45 7.43
N ASP A 410 -7.26 16.39 6.53
CA ASP A 410 -7.04 16.20 5.10
C ASP A 410 -5.53 16.32 4.83
N MET A 411 -4.89 15.20 4.47
CA MET A 411 -3.44 15.18 4.25
C MET A 411 -3.00 15.85 2.95
N THR A 412 -3.93 16.31 2.10
CA THR A 412 -3.63 17.03 0.85
C THR A 412 -3.34 18.53 1.06
N HIS A 413 -3.71 19.09 2.21
CA HIS A 413 -3.52 20.49 2.55
C HIS A 413 -2.14 20.80 3.14
N ASP A 414 -1.66 22.03 2.96
CA ASP A 414 -0.43 22.56 3.56
C ASP A 414 -0.64 24.04 3.96
N PRO A 415 -0.62 24.39 5.27
CA PRO A 415 -0.41 23.52 6.42
C PRO A 415 -1.58 22.57 6.69
N LEU A 416 -1.30 21.47 7.40
CA LEU A 416 -2.34 20.57 7.92
C LEU A 416 -3.14 21.24 9.03
N THR A 417 -4.46 21.03 9.03
CA THR A 417 -5.40 21.49 10.05
C THR A 417 -6.26 20.33 10.55
N VAL A 418 -6.82 20.45 11.75
CA VAL A 418 -7.69 19.42 12.34
C VAL A 418 -9.12 19.92 12.37
N LYS A 419 -10.05 19.13 11.80
CA LYS A 419 -11.48 19.32 11.94
C LYS A 419 -12.00 18.37 13.02
N TRP A 420 -12.35 18.91 14.19
CA TRP A 420 -12.99 18.12 15.25
C TRP A 420 -14.46 17.82 14.90
N MET A 421 -14.95 16.65 15.29
CA MET A 421 -16.36 16.25 15.16
C MET A 421 -17.24 16.79 16.32
N GLY A 422 -16.70 17.72 17.13
CA GLY A 422 -17.41 18.40 18.20
C GLY A 422 -18.14 19.65 17.71
N ARG A 423 -19.43 19.46 17.36
CA ARG A 423 -20.45 20.49 17.03
C ARG A 423 -19.98 21.66 16.13
#